data_AF-A0A5R2MSF3-F1
#
_entry.id   AF-A0A5R2MSF3-F1
#
_cell.length_a   1.000
_cell.length_b   1.000
_cell.length_c   1.000
_cell.angle_alpha   90.00
_cell.angle_beta   90.00
_cell.angle_gamma   90.00
#
_symmetry.space_group_name_H-M   'P 1'
#
loop_
_entity.id
_entity.type
_entity.pdbx_description
1 polymer ?
#
loop_
_entity_poly.entity_id
_entity_poly.type
_entity_poly.pdbx_seq_one_letter_code
_entity_poly.pdbx_strand_id
1 'polypeptide(L)'
;YIEEDFRRWDLFDKTPRIASHSHDGVIELMPTSDGRLYGFKYVNGHPKNMRQGLQTVTAFGVLADVGSGYPMLLTEMTILTALRTAATSAVAAK
;
A
#
# COMPACT_ATOMS: atom_id res chain seq x y z
N TYR A 1 12.86 -1.35 9.54
CA TYR A 1 11.64 -1.07 8.75
C TYR A 1 10.74 -2.29 8.72
N ILE A 2 10.55 -3.09 7.65
CA ILE A 2 9.47 -4.12 7.63
C ILE A 2 9.42 -5.06 8.86
N GLU A 3 10.52 -5.70 9.26
CA GLU A 3 10.54 -6.57 10.45
C GLU A 3 10.27 -5.78 11.75
N GLU A 4 10.78 -4.56 11.83
CA GLU A 4 10.53 -3.66 12.97
C GLU A 4 9.06 -3.22 13.02
N ASP A 5 8.46 -2.91 11.88
CA ASP A 5 7.04 -2.54 11.75
C ASP A 5 6.15 -3.70 12.19
N PHE A 6 6.50 -4.94 11.84
CA PHE A 6 5.80 -6.13 12.35
C PHE A 6 5.96 -6.31 13.86
N ARG A 7 7.12 -5.99 14.44
CA ARG A 7 7.30 -6.05 15.92
C ARG A 7 6.46 -5.03 16.66
N ARG A 8 6.13 -3.90 16.04
CA ARG A 8 5.27 -2.85 16.60
C ARG A 8 3.86 -2.85 16.03
N TRP A 9 3.41 -3.98 15.47
CA TRP A 9 2.17 -4.07 14.70
C TRP A 9 0.96 -3.47 15.43
N ASP A 10 0.85 -3.68 16.73
CA ASP A 10 -0.29 -3.22 17.53
C ASP A 10 -0.32 -1.70 17.76
N LEU A 11 0.78 -0.99 17.50
CA LEU A 11 0.83 0.47 17.56
C LEU A 11 0.22 1.14 16.32
N PHE A 12 0.10 0.40 15.21
CA PHE A 12 -0.46 0.96 13.99
C PHE A 12 -1.98 1.11 14.10
N ASP A 13 -2.47 2.31 13.81
CA ASP A 13 -3.85 2.53 13.44
C ASP A 13 -4.06 2.00 12.02
N LYS A 14 -4.89 0.95 11.93
CA LYS A 14 -5.12 0.16 10.72
C LYS A 14 -6.61 0.16 10.44
N THR A 15 -6.97 0.63 9.25
CA THR A 15 -8.33 0.47 8.72
C THR A 15 -8.34 -0.70 7.74
N PRO A 16 -9.42 -1.50 7.68
CA PRO A 16 -9.63 -2.41 6.57
C PRO A 16 -9.49 -1.70 5.22
N ARG A 17 -9.04 -2.42 4.19
CA ARG A 17 -8.90 -1.83 2.86
C ARG A 17 -10.27 -1.31 2.40
N ILE A 18 -10.29 -0.11 1.84
CA ILE A 18 -11.48 0.45 1.24
C ILE A 18 -11.48 -0.01 -0.22
N ALA A 19 -12.33 -0.97 -0.55
CA ALA A 19 -12.38 -1.59 -1.86
C ALA A 19 -13.56 -1.08 -2.69
N SER A 20 -13.28 -0.75 -3.95
CA SER A 20 -14.28 -0.54 -4.99
C SER A 20 -14.22 -1.71 -5.96
N HIS A 21 -15.14 -2.65 -5.79
CA HIS A 21 -15.25 -3.82 -6.66
C HIS A 21 -16.00 -3.48 -7.96
N SER A 22 -15.52 -4.08 -9.05
CA SER A 22 -16.17 -4.05 -10.36
C SER A 22 -16.17 -5.47 -10.95
N HIS A 23 -16.88 -5.68 -12.05
CA HIS A 23 -16.92 -6.98 -12.72
C HIS A 23 -15.52 -7.50 -13.09
N ASP A 24 -14.62 -6.60 -13.51
CA ASP A 24 -13.33 -6.95 -14.09
C ASP A 24 -12.14 -6.75 -13.16
N GLY A 25 -12.37 -6.38 -11.89
CA GLY A 25 -11.29 -6.08 -10.98
C GLY A 25 -11.70 -5.26 -9.77
N VAL A 26 -10.68 -4.78 -9.06
CA VAL A 26 -10.82 -4.03 -7.83
C VAL A 26 -9.87 -2.83 -7.83
N ILE A 27 -10.29 -1.78 -7.15
CA ILE A 27 -9.43 -0.67 -6.72
C ILE A 27 -9.48 -0.65 -5.20
N GLU A 28 -8.32 -0.63 -4.55
CA GLU A 28 -8.22 -0.59 -3.10
C GLU A 28 -7.47 0.66 -2.63
N LEU A 29 -7.97 1.27 -1.57
CA LEU A 29 -7.23 2.22 -0.76
C LEU A 29 -6.79 1.53 0.54
N MET A 30 -5.50 1.64 0.84
CA MET A 30 -4.88 1.00 2.01
C MET A 30 -4.27 2.07 2.93
N PRO A 31 -5.05 2.71 3.80
CA PRO A 31 -4.55 3.70 4.75
C PRO A 31 -4.00 3.05 6.02
N THR A 32 -2.96 3.65 6.61
CA THR A 32 -2.36 3.24 7.89
C THR A 32 -1.61 4.41 8.51
N SER A 33 -1.58 4.47 9.84
CA SER A 33 -0.79 5.43 10.62
C SER A 33 -0.04 4.73 11.74
N ASP A 34 1.16 5.20 12.07
CA ASP A 34 1.88 4.81 13.30
C ASP A 34 1.80 5.90 14.39
N GLY A 35 0.93 6.91 14.20
CA GLY A 35 0.80 8.07 15.07
C GLY A 35 1.79 9.21 14.79
N ARG A 36 2.80 8.99 13.93
CA ARG A 36 3.74 10.02 13.48
C ARG A 36 3.61 10.28 11.98
N LEU A 37 3.53 9.21 11.21
CA LEU A 37 3.36 9.23 9.77
C LEU A 37 2.02 8.62 9.42
N TYR A 38 1.30 9.32 8.54
CA TYR A 38 0.12 8.78 7.88
C TYR A 38 0.49 8.42 6.45
N GLY A 39 0.14 7.20 6.04
CA GLY A 39 0.34 6.73 4.69
C GLY A 39 -0.93 6.13 4.12
N PHE A 40 -1.16 6.34 2.83
CA PHE A 40 -2.09 5.50 2.10
C PHE A 40 -1.49 5.05 0.78
N LYS A 41 -1.95 3.89 0.32
CA LYS A 41 -1.68 3.40 -1.02
C LYS A 41 -2.98 3.18 -1.77
N TYR A 42 -3.11 3.82 -2.92
CA TYR A 42 -4.03 3.40 -3.97
C TYR A 42 -3.40 2.22 -4.71
N VAL A 43 -4.16 1.15 -4.95
CA VAL A 43 -3.72 0.05 -5.80
C VAL A 43 -4.87 -0.47 -6.65
N ASN A 44 -4.60 -0.68 -7.93
CA ASN A 44 -5.49 -1.32 -8.88
C ASN A 44 -5.14 -2.81 -9.01
N GLY A 45 -6.15 -3.65 -9.21
CA GLY A 45 -6.01 -5.06 -9.57
C GLY A 45 -7.02 -5.44 -10.65
N HIS A 46 -6.62 -5.39 -11.91
CA HIS A 46 -7.49 -5.70 -13.06
C HIS A 46 -6.82 -6.71 -14.01
N PRO A 47 -7.12 -8.01 -13.89
CA PRO A 47 -6.48 -9.07 -14.68
C PRO A 47 -6.58 -8.87 -16.20
N LYS A 48 -7.61 -8.17 -16.68
CA LYS A 48 -7.80 -7.88 -18.11
C LYS A 48 -6.78 -6.90 -18.68
N ASN A 49 -6.14 -6.07 -17.85
CA ASN A 49 -5.29 -4.96 -18.30
C ASN A 49 -4.13 -5.41 -19.18
N MET A 50 -3.52 -6.57 -18.88
CA MET A 50 -2.40 -7.09 -19.66
C MET A 50 -2.77 -7.32 -21.13
N ARG A 51 -4.01 -7.75 -21.41
CA ARG A 51 -4.50 -7.93 -22.79
C ARG A 51 -4.74 -6.60 -23.51
N GLN A 52 -4.76 -5.49 -22.78
CA GLN A 52 -5.01 -4.14 -23.27
C GLN A 52 -3.73 -3.28 -23.24
N GLY A 53 -2.56 -3.86 -22.96
CA GLY A 53 -1.29 -3.11 -22.88
C GLY A 53 -1.12 -2.26 -21.61
N LEU A 54 -1.93 -2.51 -20.57
CA LEU A 54 -1.87 -1.83 -19.27
C LEU A 54 -1.34 -2.79 -18.20
N GLN A 55 -0.71 -2.27 -17.14
CA GLN A 55 -0.33 -3.14 -16.01
C GLN A 55 -1.57 -3.63 -15.23
N THR A 56 -1.56 -4.90 -14.85
CA THR A 56 -2.60 -5.53 -13.99
C THR A 56 -2.65 -4.93 -12.60
N VAL A 57 -1.48 -4.55 -12.08
CA VAL A 57 -1.32 -3.90 -10.78
C VAL A 57 -0.57 -2.61 -10.99
N THR A 58 -1.19 -1.51 -10.62
CA THR A 58 -0.58 -0.18 -10.54
C THR A 58 -0.89 0.43 -9.20
N ALA A 59 0.05 1.18 -8.64
CA ALA A 59 -0.14 1.82 -7.35
C ALA A 59 0.55 3.17 -7.26
N PHE A 60 -0.01 4.04 -6.44
CA PHE A 60 0.63 5.27 -5.97
C PHE A 60 0.19 5.53 -4.54
N GLY A 61 0.85 6.45 -3.85
CA GLY A 61 0.50 6.77 -2.48
C GLY A 61 1.10 8.06 -1.99
N VAL A 62 0.63 8.47 -0.82
CA VAL A 62 1.13 9.62 -0.08
C VAL A 62 1.69 9.17 1.26
N LEU A 63 2.77 9.83 1.69
CA LEU A 63 3.23 9.86 3.07
C LEU A 63 3.06 11.28 3.60
N ALA A 64 2.45 11.45 4.76
CA ALA A 64 2.19 12.74 5.39
C ALA A 64 2.62 12.71 6.86
N ASP A 65 3.01 13.88 7.36
CA ASP A 65 3.24 14.08 8.79
C ASP A 65 1.89 14.20 9.51
N VAL A 66 1.68 13.42 10.58
CA VAL A 66 0.42 13.44 11.34
C VAL A 66 0.26 14.74 12.12
N GLY A 67 1.35 15.32 12.62
CA GLY A 67 1.31 16.52 13.47
C GLY A 67 0.79 17.75 12.74
N SER A 68 1.12 17.90 11.47
CA SER A 68 0.74 19.03 10.61
C SER A 68 -0.28 18.69 9.53
N GLY A 69 -0.44 17.40 9.21
CA GLY A 69 -1.19 16.93 8.05
C GLY A 69 -0.48 17.19 6.72
N TYR A 70 0.75 17.70 6.72
CA TYR A 70 1.43 18.11 5.49
C TYR A 70 1.94 16.90 4.70
N PRO A 71 1.66 16.81 3.38
CA PRO A 71 2.16 15.73 2.54
C PRO A 71 3.68 15.87 2.36
N MET A 72 4.40 14.84 2.75
CA MET A 72 5.86 14.78 2.66
C MET A 72 6.34 14.13 1.37
N LEU A 73 5.58 13.15 0.85
CA LEU A 73 5.91 12.41 -0.36
C LEU A 73 4.64 12.01 -1.10
N LEU A 74 4.60 12.24 -2.41
CA LEU A 74 3.69 11.60 -3.35
C LEU A 74 4.54 10.77 -4.30
N THR A 75 4.28 9.47 -4.40
CA THR A 75 5.13 8.57 -5.20
C THR A 75 4.35 7.47 -5.90
N GLU A 76 4.90 7.03 -7.02
CA GLU A 76 4.66 5.74 -7.64
C GLU A 76 4.94 4.62 -6.62
N MET A 77 4.10 3.58 -6.59
CA MET A 77 4.20 2.47 -5.63
C MET A 77 4.01 1.07 -6.25
N THR A 78 4.01 0.93 -7.56
CA THR A 78 3.89 -0.36 -8.27
C THR A 78 5.11 -1.21 -7.99
N ILE A 79 6.32 -0.67 -8.22
CA ILE A 79 7.56 -1.40 -7.90
C ILE A 79 7.68 -1.61 -6.39
N LEU A 80 7.36 -0.58 -5.60
CA LEU A 80 7.37 -0.68 -4.14
C LEU A 80 6.44 -1.79 -3.63
N THR A 81 5.28 -1.96 -4.27
CA THR A 81 4.33 -3.04 -3.94
C THR A 81 4.94 -4.41 -4.18
N ALA A 82 5.67 -4.60 -5.27
CA ALA A 82 6.38 -5.86 -5.54
C ALA A 82 7.49 -6.11 -4.52
N LEU A 83 8.37 -5.12 -4.30
CA LEU A 83 9.50 -5.22 -3.37
C LEU A 83 9.07 -5.51 -1.93
N ARG A 84 8.09 -4.75 -1.41
CA ARG A 84 7.61 -4.96 -0.03
C ARG A 84 6.96 -6.33 0.15
N THR A 85 6.28 -6.84 -0.88
CA THR A 85 5.67 -8.18 -0.81
C THR A 85 6.75 -9.26 -0.72
N ALA A 86 7.76 -9.19 -1.59
CA ALA A 86 8.90 -10.11 -1.54
C ALA A 86 9.65 -10.04 -0.20
N ALA A 87 9.88 -8.82 0.32
CA ALA A 87 10.53 -8.63 1.61
C ALA A 87 9.70 -9.17 2.78
N THR A 88 8.38 -8.93 2.81
CA THR A 88 7.47 -9.54 3.80
C THR A 88 7.52 -11.06 3.74
N SER A 89 7.50 -11.66 2.53
CA SER A 89 7.63 -13.12 2.37
C SER A 89 8.96 -13.64 2.91
N ALA A 90 10.06 -12.93 2.67
CA ALA A 90 11.37 -13.31 3.20
C ALA A 90 11.43 -13.23 4.74
N VAL A 91 10.84 -12.21 5.36
CA VAL A 91 10.74 -12.08 6.82
C VAL A 91 9.91 -13.23 7.41
N ALA A 92 8.80 -13.60 6.77
CA ALA A 92 7.93 -14.68 7.24
C ALA A 92 8.54 -16.08 7.11
N ALA A 93 9.50 -16.27 6.19
CA ALA A 93 10.17 -17.55 5.96
C ALA A 93 11.42 -17.75 6.84
N LYS A 94 11.81 -16.74 7.62
CA LYS A 94 12.94 -16.76 8.56
C LYS A 94 12.51 -17.28 9.92
#